data_AF-A0A327NEA2-F1
#
_entry.id   AF-A0A327NEA2-F1
#
_cell.length_a   1.000
_cell.length_b   1.000
_cell.length_c   1.000
_cell.angle_alpha   90.00
_cell.angle_beta   90.00
_cell.angle_gamma   90.00
#
_symmetry.space_group_name_H-M   'P 1'
#
loop_
_entity.id
_entity.type
_entity.pdbx_description
1 polymer ?
#
loop_
_entity_poly.entity_id
_entity_poly.type
_entity_poly.pdbx_seq_one_letter_code
_entity_poly.pdbx_strand_id
1 'polypeptide(L)'
;MALPTCVLDAKKIDFGVQVTGYLCCAEFQPPCMIGVVFSETRGRFEDGKTIRTSQIERVVELQGYQLFETYNGSRYVICHWWHENGALPEINMIH
;
A
#
# COMPACT_ATOMS: atom_id res chain seq x y z
N MET A 1 17.15 -4.97 3.22
CA MET A 1 16.00 -5.90 3.23
C MET A 1 15.60 -6.15 1.78
N ALA A 2 15.16 -7.35 1.40
CA ALA A 2 14.62 -7.57 0.06
C ALA A 2 13.21 -6.95 -0.03
N LEU A 3 12.90 -6.28 -1.13
CA LEU A 3 11.56 -5.72 -1.35
C LEU A 3 10.59 -6.85 -1.75
N PRO A 4 9.35 -6.85 -1.26
CA PRO A 4 8.31 -7.77 -1.74
C PRO A 4 8.06 -7.60 -3.24
N THR A 5 7.69 -8.70 -3.93
CA THR A 5 7.41 -8.68 -5.38
C THR A 5 6.31 -7.68 -5.75
N CYS A 6 5.22 -7.60 -4.97
CA CYS A 6 4.15 -6.63 -5.21
C CYS A 6 4.64 -5.17 -5.15
N VAL A 7 5.60 -4.85 -4.27
CA VAL A 7 6.24 -3.54 -4.21
C VAL A 7 7.14 -3.31 -5.41
N LEU A 8 7.91 -4.32 -5.82
CA LEU A 8 8.75 -4.23 -7.02
C LEU A 8 7.92 -3.99 -8.28
N ASP A 9 6.77 -4.63 -8.42
CA ASP A 9 5.87 -4.46 -9.56
C ASP A 9 5.22 -3.08 -9.55
N ALA A 10 4.68 -2.65 -8.40
CA ALA A 10 4.12 -1.30 -8.27
C ALA A 10 5.16 -0.21 -8.58
N LYS A 11 6.44 -0.40 -8.20
CA LYS A 11 7.53 0.55 -8.48
C LYS A 11 7.87 0.70 -9.96
N LYS A 12 7.49 -0.25 -10.83
CA LYS A 12 7.69 -0.15 -12.28
C LYS A 12 6.65 0.74 -12.95
N ILE A 13 5.56 1.04 -12.25
CA ILE A 13 4.44 1.82 -12.79
C ILE A 13 4.71 3.30 -12.59
N ASP A 14 4.51 4.08 -13.67
CA ASP A 14 4.43 5.53 -13.57
C ASP A 14 3.00 5.93 -13.22
N PHE A 15 2.79 6.34 -11.97
CA PHE A 15 1.51 6.82 -11.49
C PHE A 15 1.23 8.28 -11.88
N GLY A 16 2.17 8.97 -12.53
CA GLY A 16 2.04 10.40 -12.88
C GLY A 16 2.00 11.33 -11.66
N VAL A 17 2.28 10.79 -10.46
CA VAL A 17 2.24 11.52 -9.20
C VAL A 17 3.40 11.07 -8.30
N GLN A 18 3.89 11.98 -7.46
CA GLN A 18 4.93 11.62 -6.49
C GLN A 18 4.36 10.64 -5.45
N VAL A 19 4.94 9.44 -5.39
CA VAL A 19 4.65 8.41 -4.38
C VAL A 19 5.60 8.59 -3.20
N THR A 20 5.04 8.64 -2.00
CA THR A 20 5.79 8.75 -0.74
C THR A 20 6.27 7.39 -0.24
N GLY A 21 5.50 6.33 -0.45
CA GLY A 21 5.89 4.97 -0.10
C GLY A 21 4.86 3.94 -0.56
N TYR A 22 5.19 2.67 -0.36
CA TYR A 22 4.38 1.52 -0.76
C TYR A 22 3.97 0.73 0.47
N LEU A 23 2.70 0.32 0.55
CA LEU A 23 2.16 -0.42 1.69
C LEU A 23 1.77 -1.84 1.29
N CYS A 24 2.26 -2.79 2.07
CA CYS A 24 1.80 -4.17 2.07
C CYS A 24 0.95 -4.46 3.31
N CYS A 25 0.13 -5.49 3.21
CA CYS A 25 -0.74 -5.93 4.30
C CYS A 25 -1.57 -4.76 4.86
N ALA A 26 -2.09 -3.92 3.96
CA ALA A 26 -2.79 -2.70 4.29
C ALA A 26 -4.16 -3.01 4.93
N GLU A 27 -4.50 -2.32 6.00
CA GLU A 27 -5.79 -2.44 6.68
C GLU A 27 -6.34 -1.04 6.95
N PHE A 28 -7.54 -0.78 6.45
CA PHE A 28 -8.22 0.49 6.71
C PHE A 28 -8.79 0.48 8.13
N GLN A 29 -8.26 1.35 8.99
CA GLN A 29 -8.73 1.56 10.35
C GLN A 29 -9.19 3.02 10.48
N PRO A 30 -10.49 3.30 10.23
CA PRO A 30 -10.98 4.67 10.08
C PRO A 30 -10.53 5.61 11.21
N PRO A 31 -10.00 6.80 10.88
CA PRO A 31 -9.85 7.41 9.56
C PRO A 31 -8.46 7.20 8.92
N CYS A 32 -7.70 6.19 9.35
CA CYS A 32 -6.29 5.96 9.00
C CYS A 32 -6.09 4.64 8.23
N MET A 33 -4.90 4.45 7.68
CA MET A 33 -4.43 3.16 7.15
C MET A 33 -3.34 2.60 8.07
N ILE A 34 -3.36 1.29 8.32
CA ILE A 34 -2.23 0.56 8.91
C ILE A 34 -1.62 -0.34 7.84
N GLY A 35 -0.30 -0.50 7.84
CA GLY A 35 0.36 -1.44 6.93
C GLY A 35 1.87 -1.45 7.10
N VAL A 36 2.52 -2.36 6.37
CA VAL A 36 3.98 -2.48 6.33
C VAL A 36 4.52 -1.60 5.20
N VAL A 37 5.37 -0.64 5.53
CA VAL A 37 5.88 0.35 4.56
C VAL A 37 7.19 -0.07 3.91
N PHE A 38 7.32 0.26 2.63
CA PHE A 38 8.51 0.05 1.82
C PHE A 38 8.79 1.25 0.91
N SER A 39 10.08 1.47 0.61
CA SER A 39 10.60 2.54 -0.24
C SER A 39 10.05 3.92 0.13
N GLU A 40 10.06 4.26 1.42
CA GLU A 40 9.62 5.59 1.87
C GLU A 40 10.64 6.66 1.50
N THR A 41 10.20 7.72 0.84
CA THR A 41 11.09 8.70 0.21
C THR A 41 11.47 9.87 1.12
N ARG A 42 10.80 10.05 2.27
CA ARG A 42 11.09 11.12 3.23
C ARG A 42 12.02 10.68 4.36
N GLY A 43 12.50 9.43 4.34
CA GLY A 43 13.40 8.87 5.36
C GLY A 43 12.77 8.73 6.74
N ARG A 44 11.43 8.74 6.84
CA ARG A 44 10.73 8.67 8.13
C ARG A 44 10.65 7.26 8.68
N PHE A 45 10.62 6.28 7.79
CA PHE A 45 10.42 4.88 8.13
C PHE A 45 11.38 4.00 7.32
N GLU A 46 11.97 3.03 8.00
CA GLU A 46 12.74 1.99 7.34
C GLU A 46 11.81 0.98 6.66
N ASP A 47 12.29 0.35 5.60
CA ASP A 47 11.59 -0.73 4.91
C ASP A 47 11.23 -1.86 5.88
N GLY A 48 10.00 -2.35 5.80
CA GLY A 48 9.49 -3.45 6.61
C GLY A 48 8.92 -3.04 7.97
N LYS A 49 8.84 -1.74 8.28
CA LYS A 49 8.18 -1.27 9.51
C LYS A 49 6.67 -1.22 9.35
N THR A 50 5.94 -1.69 10.35
CA THR A 50 4.50 -1.44 10.48
C THR A 50 4.28 0.01 10.88
N ILE A 51 3.47 0.74 10.11
CA ILE A 51 3.12 2.13 10.38
C ILE A 51 1.61 2.30 10.46
N ARG A 52 1.20 3.33 11.20
CA ARG A 52 -0.16 3.90 11.14
C ARG A 52 -0.05 5.26 10.47
N THR A 53 -0.78 5.46 9.39
CA THR A 53 -0.76 6.73 8.66
C THR A 53 -1.53 7.82 9.41
N SER A 54 -1.38 9.06 8.95
CA SER A 54 -2.31 10.14 9.30
C SER A 54 -3.69 9.84 8.73
N GLN A 55 -4.68 10.67 9.10
CA GLN A 55 -6.00 10.65 8.49
C GLN A 55 -5.89 10.65 6.96
N ILE A 56 -6.63 9.76 6.33
CA ILE A 56 -6.80 9.70 4.88
C ILE A 56 -7.74 10.84 4.48
N GLU A 57 -7.33 11.65 3.53
CA GLU A 57 -8.15 12.72 2.94
C GLU A 57 -8.75 12.31 1.61
N ARG A 58 -8.03 11.50 0.84
CA ARG A 58 -8.44 11.10 -0.51
C ARG A 58 -7.95 9.71 -0.82
N VAL A 59 -8.78 8.96 -1.54
CA VAL A 59 -8.40 7.70 -2.19
C VAL A 59 -8.63 7.87 -3.69
N VAL A 60 -7.66 7.44 -4.49
CA VAL A 60 -7.73 7.46 -5.95
C VAL A 60 -7.27 6.10 -6.48
N GLU A 61 -7.78 5.71 -7.64
CA GLU A 61 -7.30 4.53 -8.36
C GLU A 61 -6.50 5.00 -9.57
N LEU A 62 -5.25 4.54 -9.69
CA LEU A 62 -4.36 4.86 -10.78
C LEU A 62 -3.66 3.59 -11.25
N GLN A 63 -3.70 3.32 -12.55
CA GLN A 63 -3.01 2.17 -13.17
C GLN A 63 -3.34 0.82 -12.51
N GLY A 64 -4.57 0.65 -12.01
CA GLY A 64 -5.01 -0.57 -11.32
C GLY A 64 -4.58 -0.69 -9.86
N TYR A 65 -3.96 0.36 -9.28
CA TYR A 65 -3.62 0.41 -7.86
C TYR A 65 -4.44 1.47 -7.13
N GLN A 66 -4.79 1.18 -5.89
CA GLN A 66 -5.35 2.18 -4.98
C GLN A 66 -4.22 2.98 -4.33
N LEU A 67 -4.30 4.29 -4.48
CA LEU A 67 -3.44 5.24 -3.79
C LEU A 67 -4.29 6.04 -2.82
N PHE A 68 -3.71 6.39 -1.69
CA PHE A 68 -4.34 7.33 -0.78
C PHE A 68 -3.41 8.47 -0.40
N GLU A 69 -4.03 9.62 -0.19
CA GLU A 69 -3.40 10.84 0.27
C GLU A 69 -3.77 11.06 1.72
N THR A 70 -2.77 11.30 2.54
CA THR A 70 -2.93 11.61 3.96
C THR A 70 -2.94 13.12 4.17
N TYR A 71 -3.53 13.57 5.27
CA TYR A 71 -3.60 14.98 5.67
C TYR A 71 -2.25 15.74 5.63
N ASN A 72 -1.14 15.04 5.88
CA ASN A 72 0.21 15.62 5.80
C ASN A 72 0.82 15.61 4.37
N GLY A 73 -0.02 15.41 3.35
CA GLY A 73 0.37 15.36 1.94
C GLY A 73 1.27 14.16 1.59
N SER A 74 1.22 13.06 2.34
CA SER A 74 1.91 11.82 1.94
C SER A 74 0.99 11.02 1.03
N ARG A 75 1.55 10.40 -0.02
CA ARG A 75 0.80 9.55 -0.93
C ARG A 75 1.34 8.12 -0.88
N TYR A 76 0.50 7.17 -0.53
CA TYR A 76 0.89 5.76 -0.43
C TYR A 76 0.19 4.93 -1.48
N VAL A 77 0.91 3.98 -2.07
CA VAL A 77 0.36 2.96 -2.98
C VAL A 77 0.07 1.70 -2.18
N ILE A 78 -1.13 1.14 -2.33
CA ILE A 78 -1.51 -0.13 -1.72
C ILE A 78 -1.10 -1.25 -2.67
N CYS A 79 -0.09 -2.03 -2.25
CA CYS A 79 0.42 -3.15 -3.03
C CYS A 79 -0.25 -4.48 -2.67
N HIS A 80 -0.82 -4.56 -1.46
CA HIS A 80 -1.48 -5.76 -0.95
C HIS A 80 -2.31 -5.39 0.28
N TRP A 81 -3.53 -5.90 0.37
CA TRP A 81 -4.43 -5.72 1.52
C TRP A 81 -4.23 -6.81 2.58
N TRP A 82 -4.49 -6.50 3.84
CA TRP A 82 -4.40 -7.46 4.93
C TRP A 82 -5.38 -8.63 4.74
N HIS A 83 -6.60 -8.36 4.25
CA HIS A 83 -7.61 -9.40 4.02
C HIS A 83 -7.27 -10.34 2.84
N GLU A 84 -6.33 -9.95 1.96
CA GLU A 84 -5.81 -10.82 0.92
C GLU A 84 -4.80 -11.84 1.48
N ASN A 85 -4.24 -11.61 2.68
CA ASN A 85 -3.41 -12.59 3.36
C ASN A 85 -4.29 -13.75 3.86
N GLY A 86 -4.39 -14.81 3.06
CA GLY A 86 -5.23 -15.97 3.36
C GLY A 86 -6.50 -16.05 2.53
N ALA A 87 -6.70 -15.14 1.55
CA ALA A 87 -7.57 -15.44 0.43
C ALA A 87 -6.94 -16.62 -0.32
N LEU A 88 -7.40 -17.84 -0.01
CA LEU A 88 -7.28 -18.95 -0.94
C LEU A 88 -7.74 -18.38 -2.29
N PRO A 89 -6.98 -18.53 -3.39
CA PRO A 89 -7.54 -18.25 -4.70
C PRO A 89 -8.88 -18.98 -4.75
N GLU A 90 -9.92 -18.35 -5.31
CA GLU A 90 -11.18 -19.03 -5.62
C GLU A 90 -10.88 -20.15 -6.64
N ILE A 91 -10.26 -21.24 -6.19
CA ILE A 91 -10.13 -22.47 -6.95
C ILE A 91 -11.48 -23.13 -6.80
N ASN A 92 -12.34 -22.88 -7.80
CA ASN A 92 -13.46 -23.72 -8.21
C ASN A 92 -14.00 -24.66 -7.12
N MET A 93 -15.01 -24.21 -6.38
CA MET A 93 -15.97 -25.14 -5.78
C MET A 93 -16.85 -25.70 -6.90
N ILE A 94 -16.31 -26.68 -7.63
CA ILE A 94 -17.08 -27.73 -8.32
C ILE A 94 -16.51 -29.07 -7.87
N HIS A 95 -17.23 -29.73 -6.97
CA HIS A 95 -17.56 -31.17 -6.99
C HIS A 95 -18.64 -31.44 -5.93
#